data_AF-A0A6U2Z4H1-F1
#
_entry.id   AF-A0A6U2Z4H1-F1
#
_cell.length_a   1.000
_cell.length_b   1.000
_cell.length_c   1.000
_cell.angle_alpha   90.00
_cell.angle_beta   90.00
_cell.angle_gamma   90.00
#
_symmetry.space_group_name_H-M   'P 1'
#
loop_
_entity.id
_entity.type
_entity.pdbx_description
1 polymer ?
#
loop_
_entity_poly.entity_id
_entity_poly.type
_entity_poly.pdbx_seq_one_letter_code
_entity_poly.pdbx_strand_id
1 'polypeptide(L)'
;ATSTASLSMAALVASFGCRDSIVAGLVAGYLVQRTMEPWVIYPCIFSNVPATMTTLLAAGGTGSVVGLFCGILVSPLTRPLTASVRYLIQTSIFATVDPNSSNHDFMTLAFPLMAAFVWGCLSCWSSKVGYYHAIHLPLILMELEQGRGSFLGAVDELSLVLVCAGIVAAKVMVPSTSVSDRALCRRGLLINLLAGDFVEVCYPYMEQSTAVNMAGYLASGLSCSVL
;
A
#
# COMPACT_ATOMS: atom_id res chain seq x y z
N ALA A 1 -0.56 24.33 5.91
CA ALA A 1 0.02 23.44 4.88
C ALA A 1 1.38 22.84 5.26
N THR A 2 2.20 23.52 6.07
CA THR A 2 3.54 23.03 6.48
C THR A 2 3.52 21.87 7.48
N SER A 3 2.43 21.69 8.24
CA SER A 3 2.30 20.62 9.23
C SER A 3 2.35 19.21 8.62
N THR A 4 1.62 18.96 7.52
CA THR A 4 1.49 17.59 6.97
C THR A 4 2.78 17.08 6.32
N ALA A 5 3.50 17.94 5.60
CA ALA A 5 4.78 17.56 4.98
C ALA A 5 5.89 17.34 6.02
N SER A 6 5.91 18.14 7.09
CA SER A 6 6.88 17.94 8.17
C SER A 6 6.55 16.71 9.01
N LEU A 7 5.26 16.40 9.18
CA LEU A 7 4.78 15.17 9.81
C LEU A 7 5.19 13.92 9.02
N SER A 8 4.97 13.91 7.71
CA SER A 8 5.33 12.76 6.88
C SER A 8 6.83 12.52 6.86
N MET A 9 7.64 13.58 6.77
CA MET A 9 9.10 13.46 6.88
C MET A 9 9.54 12.93 8.25
N ALA A 10 8.94 13.41 9.34
CA ALA A 10 9.27 12.94 10.69
C ALA A 10 8.87 11.47 10.91
N ALA A 11 7.71 11.06 10.40
CA ALA A 11 7.27 9.67 10.45
C ALA A 11 8.22 8.78 9.65
N LEU A 12 8.62 9.18 8.44
CA LEU A 12 9.59 8.44 7.62
C LEU A 12 10.93 8.26 8.34
N VAL A 13 11.48 9.34 8.90
CA VAL A 13 12.74 9.28 9.67
C VAL A 13 12.61 8.33 10.87
N ALA A 14 11.49 8.38 11.59
CA ALA A 14 11.25 7.49 12.73
C ALA A 14 11.14 6.02 12.30
N SER A 15 10.42 5.75 11.21
CA SER A 15 10.25 4.40 10.68
C SER A 15 11.58 3.79 10.20
N PHE A 16 12.49 4.58 9.62
CA PHE A 16 13.84 4.10 9.26
C PHE A 16 14.68 3.63 10.46
N GLY A 17 14.41 4.16 11.66
CA GLY A 17 15.04 3.69 12.91
C GLY A 17 14.57 2.30 13.35
N CYS A 18 13.43 1.83 12.85
CA CYS A 18 12.77 0.59 13.27
C CYS A 18 13.20 -0.59 12.39
N ARG A 19 14.48 -0.97 12.44
CA ARG A 19 14.98 -2.13 11.70
C ARG A 19 14.36 -3.44 12.19
N ASP A 20 14.03 -4.32 11.24
CA ASP A 20 13.48 -5.67 11.42
C ASP A 20 12.08 -5.75 12.06
N SER A 21 11.34 -4.63 12.14
CA SER A 21 9.91 -4.67 12.48
C SER A 21 9.14 -3.55 11.79
N ILE A 22 8.38 -3.90 10.75
CA ILE A 22 7.48 -2.97 10.05
C ILE A 22 6.36 -2.48 10.97
N VAL A 23 5.88 -3.34 11.87
CA VAL A 23 4.90 -2.93 12.89
C VAL A 23 5.47 -1.86 13.81
N ALA A 24 6.75 -1.96 14.21
CA ALA A 24 7.41 -0.89 14.95
C ALA A 24 7.52 0.39 14.12
N GLY A 25 7.77 0.28 12.82
CA GLY A 25 7.76 1.43 11.90
C GLY A 25 6.41 2.14 11.83
N LEU A 26 5.30 1.38 11.79
CA LEU A 26 3.93 1.93 11.82
C LEU A 26 3.61 2.60 13.16
N VAL A 27 3.98 1.94 14.27
CA VAL A 27 3.82 2.50 15.62
C VAL A 27 4.67 3.78 15.77
N ALA A 28 5.88 3.80 15.22
CA ALA A 28 6.72 5.00 15.21
C ALA A 28 6.05 6.16 14.48
N GLY A 29 5.47 5.92 13.31
CA GLY A 29 4.69 6.93 12.59
C GLY A 29 3.50 7.47 13.41
N TYR A 30 2.75 6.59 14.06
CA TYR A 30 1.65 6.97 14.96
C TYR A 30 2.13 7.80 16.17
N LEU A 31 3.24 7.41 16.79
CA LEU A 31 3.82 8.14 17.92
C LEU A 31 4.37 9.50 17.50
N VAL A 32 5.01 9.61 16.33
CA VAL A 32 5.42 10.90 15.77
C VAL A 32 4.20 11.81 15.60
N GLN A 33 3.11 11.30 15.02
CA GLN A 33 1.91 12.11 14.84
C GLN A 33 1.38 12.66 16.16
N ARG A 34 1.35 11.83 17.21
CA ARG A 34 0.82 12.21 18.52
C ARG A 34 1.75 13.14 19.32
N THR A 35 3.06 13.04 19.11
CA THR A 35 4.05 13.83 19.84
C THR A 35 4.40 15.15 19.15
N MET A 36 4.33 15.20 17.82
CA MET A 36 4.78 16.37 17.06
C MET A 36 3.92 17.62 17.27
N GLU A 37 2.60 17.48 17.32
CA GLU A 37 1.69 18.63 17.51
C GLU A 37 1.91 19.36 18.84
N PRO A 38 1.80 18.71 20.02
CA PRO A 38 1.96 19.38 21.31
C PRO A 38 3.39 19.90 21.56
N TRP A 39 4.42 19.16 21.11
CA TRP A 39 5.79 19.41 21.56
C TRP A 39 6.67 20.19 20.58
N VAL A 40 6.34 20.21 19.29
CA VAL A 40 7.17 20.87 18.26
C VAL A 40 6.40 21.98 17.58
N ILE A 41 5.20 21.68 17.07
CA ILE A 41 4.48 22.64 16.22
C ILE A 41 4.00 23.84 17.03
N TYR A 42 3.27 23.64 18.14
CA TYR A 42 2.79 24.79 18.92
C TYR A 42 3.93 25.67 19.46
N PRO A 43 4.99 25.13 20.09
CA PRO A 43 6.09 25.96 20.58
C PRO A 43 6.84 26.73 19.48
N CYS A 44 7.04 26.13 18.30
CA CYS A 44 7.69 26.79 17.17
C CYS A 44 6.85 27.95 16.62
N ILE A 45 5.52 27.80 16.60
CA ILE A 45 4.59 28.86 16.19
C ILE A 45 4.66 30.03 17.17
N PHE A 46 4.59 29.76 18.49
CA PHE A 46 4.67 30.81 19.51
C PHE A 46 6.04 31.52 19.53
N SER A 47 7.09 30.84 19.11
CA SER A 47 8.46 31.38 19.08
C SER A 47 8.81 32.04 17.73
N ASN A 48 7.85 32.22 16.81
CA ASN A 48 8.04 32.80 15.47
C ASN A 48 9.17 32.13 14.66
N VAL A 49 9.32 30.80 14.80
CA VAL A 49 10.36 30.04 14.11
C VAL A 49 10.02 29.89 12.62
N PRO A 50 10.99 30.08 11.69
CA PRO A 50 10.77 29.87 10.26
C PRO A 50 10.32 28.44 9.94
N ALA A 51 9.40 28.29 8.99
CA ALA A 51 8.79 27.00 8.63
C ALA A 51 9.80 25.91 8.20
N THR A 52 10.91 26.31 7.57
CA THR A 52 12.00 25.40 7.18
C THR A 52 12.71 24.82 8.41
N MET A 53 12.95 25.64 9.43
CA MET A 53 13.56 25.20 10.69
C MET A 53 12.62 24.29 11.48
N THR A 54 11.32 24.59 11.50
CA THR A 54 10.31 23.71 12.14
C THR A 54 10.26 22.33 11.49
N THR A 55 10.43 22.24 10.16
CA THR A 55 10.46 20.96 9.44
C THR A 55 11.72 20.15 9.78
N LEU A 56 12.87 20.80 9.87
CA LEU A 56 14.12 20.16 10.29
C LEU A 56 14.06 19.68 11.74
N LEU A 57 13.48 20.47 12.65
CA LEU A 57 13.31 20.08 14.05
C LEU A 57 12.30 18.93 14.21
N ALA A 58 11.22 18.95 13.44
CA ALA A 58 10.26 17.85 13.44
C ALA A 58 10.87 16.56 12.88
N ALA A 59 11.46 16.61 11.69
CA ALA A 59 12.00 15.43 11.03
C ALA A 59 13.27 14.91 11.71
N GLY A 60 14.26 15.79 11.90
CA GLY A 60 15.56 15.44 12.47
C GLY A 60 15.54 15.31 13.99
N GLY A 61 14.72 16.08 14.71
CA GLY A 61 14.59 15.99 16.16
C GLY A 61 13.61 14.90 16.57
N THR A 62 12.31 15.18 16.45
CA THR A 62 11.29 14.23 16.91
C THR A 62 11.29 12.91 16.15
N GLY A 63 11.50 12.93 14.83
CA GLY A 63 11.61 11.70 14.04
C GLY A 63 12.76 10.81 14.52
N SER A 64 13.95 11.37 14.75
CA SER A 64 15.09 10.60 15.25
C SER A 64 14.90 10.07 16.67
N VAL A 65 14.34 10.89 17.57
CA VAL A 65 14.11 10.48 18.97
C VAL A 65 13.09 9.35 19.03
N VAL A 66 11.96 9.48 18.32
CA VAL A 66 10.94 8.43 18.26
C VAL A 66 11.48 7.19 17.54
N GLY A 67 12.23 7.36 16.46
CA GLY A 67 12.85 6.25 15.75
C GLY A 67 13.85 5.47 16.60
N LEU A 68 14.66 6.14 17.41
CA LEU A 68 15.62 5.49 18.31
C LEU A 68 14.90 4.78 19.46
N PHE A 69 13.88 5.43 20.05
CA PHE A 69 13.05 4.81 21.07
C PHE A 69 12.34 3.55 20.54
N CYS A 70 11.66 3.66 19.41
CA CYS A 70 10.96 2.53 18.79
C CYS A 70 11.92 1.45 18.29
N GLY A 71 13.07 1.82 17.75
CA GLY A 71 14.09 0.88 17.28
C GLY A 71 14.67 0.02 18.42
N ILE A 72 14.92 0.62 19.59
CA ILE A 72 15.52 -0.10 20.73
C ILE A 72 14.46 -0.87 21.54
N LEU A 73 13.29 -0.27 21.79
CA LEU A 73 12.30 -0.83 22.72
C LEU A 73 11.15 -1.55 22.00
N VAL A 74 10.60 -0.95 20.94
CA VAL A 74 9.38 -1.46 20.29
C VAL A 74 9.68 -2.52 19.24
N SER A 75 10.75 -2.37 18.47
CA SER A 75 11.18 -3.35 17.46
C SER A 75 11.38 -4.75 18.04
N PRO A 76 12.18 -4.98 19.10
CA PRO A 76 12.37 -6.33 19.63
C PRO A 76 11.07 -6.98 20.13
N LEU A 77 10.14 -6.19 20.65
CA LEU A 77 8.84 -6.68 21.13
C LEU A 77 7.88 -7.05 19.99
N THR A 78 7.94 -6.35 18.87
CA THR A 78 7.01 -6.51 17.73
C THR A 78 7.55 -7.42 16.63
N ARG A 79 8.85 -7.72 16.62
CA ARG A 79 9.48 -8.75 15.76
C ARG A 79 8.75 -10.09 15.75
N PRO A 80 8.46 -10.75 16.89
CA PRO A 80 7.81 -12.06 16.89
C PRO A 80 6.37 -11.99 16.34
N LEU A 81 5.66 -10.89 16.57
CA LEU A 81 4.33 -10.64 16.02
C LEU A 81 4.39 -10.58 14.49
N THR A 82 5.31 -9.76 13.95
CA THR A 82 5.49 -9.59 12.51
C THR A 82 5.91 -10.91 11.84
N ALA A 83 6.80 -11.67 12.49
CA ALA A 83 7.19 -13.01 12.04
C ALA A 83 6.02 -14.00 12.03
N SER A 84 5.16 -13.97 13.06
CA SER A 84 3.98 -14.85 13.15
C SER A 84 2.96 -14.53 12.06
N VAL A 85 2.67 -13.24 11.83
CA VAL A 85 1.77 -12.81 10.75
C VAL A 85 2.30 -13.25 9.39
N ARG A 86 3.60 -13.08 9.14
CA ARG A 86 4.23 -13.56 7.90
C ARG A 86 4.11 -15.07 7.73
N TYR A 87 4.38 -15.84 8.80
CA TYR A 87 4.25 -17.29 8.78
C TYR A 87 2.83 -17.71 8.46
N LEU A 88 1.82 -17.05 9.04
CA LEU A 88 0.41 -17.30 8.73
C LEU A 88 0.08 -16.99 7.26
N ILE A 89 0.58 -15.89 6.71
CA ILE A 89 0.38 -15.55 5.29
C ILE A 89 1.01 -16.63 4.40
N GLN A 90 2.28 -16.97 4.64
CA GLN A 90 2.98 -17.97 3.83
C GLN A 90 2.33 -19.36 3.92
N THR A 91 1.98 -19.80 5.12
CA THR A 91 1.32 -21.11 5.30
C THR A 91 -0.07 -21.14 4.71
N SER A 92 -0.87 -20.07 4.84
CA SER A 92 -2.22 -20.03 4.25
C SER A 92 -2.21 -20.03 2.73
N ILE A 93 -1.21 -19.40 2.10
CA ILE A 93 -1.05 -19.40 0.64
C ILE A 93 -0.52 -20.75 0.16
N PHE A 94 0.57 -21.26 0.72
CA PHE A 94 1.24 -22.47 0.22
C PHE A 94 0.62 -23.79 0.69
N ALA A 95 -0.19 -23.82 1.75
CA ALA A 95 -0.92 -25.02 2.15
C ALA A 95 -2.00 -25.45 1.15
N THR A 96 -2.32 -24.59 0.17
CA THR A 96 -3.34 -24.88 -0.86
C THR A 96 -2.80 -25.61 -2.08
N VAL A 97 -1.47 -25.74 -2.23
CA VAL A 97 -0.86 -26.37 -3.40
C VAL A 97 0.09 -27.48 -2.94
N ASP A 98 -0.40 -28.71 -2.93
CA ASP A 98 0.43 -29.91 -2.74
C ASP A 98 0.89 -30.39 -4.14
N PRO A 99 2.14 -30.12 -4.57
CA PRO A 99 2.59 -30.36 -5.94
C PRO A 99 2.72 -31.85 -6.31
N ASN A 100 2.59 -32.75 -5.32
CA ASN A 100 2.71 -34.20 -5.49
C ASN A 100 1.37 -34.95 -5.50
N SER A 101 0.23 -34.24 -5.39
CA SER A 101 -1.08 -34.88 -5.45
C SER A 101 -1.48 -35.12 -6.91
N SER A 102 -1.32 -36.37 -7.37
CA SER A 102 -1.68 -36.82 -8.72
C SER A 102 -3.19 -36.92 -8.98
N ASN A 103 -4.03 -36.50 -8.04
CA ASN A 103 -5.48 -36.47 -8.19
C ASN A 103 -5.92 -35.09 -8.70
N HIS A 104 -5.81 -34.89 -10.02
CA HIS A 104 -6.33 -33.73 -10.73
C HIS A 104 -7.86 -33.77 -10.84
N ASP A 105 -8.56 -33.82 -9.72
CA ASP A 105 -10.01 -33.60 -9.76
C ASP A 105 -10.27 -32.14 -10.12
N PHE A 106 -11.26 -31.90 -10.98
CA PHE A 106 -11.67 -30.55 -11.38
C PHE A 106 -11.93 -29.64 -10.16
N MET A 107 -12.43 -30.22 -9.06
CA MET A 107 -12.72 -29.49 -7.82
C MET A 107 -11.46 -29.01 -7.09
N THR A 108 -10.35 -29.75 -7.13
CA THR A 108 -9.08 -29.38 -6.49
C THR A 108 -8.37 -28.23 -7.22
N LEU A 109 -8.61 -28.06 -8.52
CA LEU A 109 -8.08 -26.94 -9.32
C LEU A 109 -9.03 -25.73 -9.31
N ALA A 110 -10.35 -25.96 -9.34
CA ALA A 110 -11.33 -24.88 -9.42
C ALA A 110 -11.41 -24.04 -8.13
N PHE A 111 -11.27 -24.67 -6.95
CA PHE A 111 -11.34 -23.97 -5.67
C PHE A 111 -10.24 -22.90 -5.49
N PRO A 112 -8.94 -23.19 -5.66
CA PRO A 112 -7.89 -22.18 -5.54
C PRO A 112 -7.99 -21.09 -6.62
N LEU A 113 -8.34 -21.44 -7.86
CA LEU A 113 -8.55 -20.47 -8.93
C LEU A 113 -9.69 -19.48 -8.59
N MET A 114 -10.81 -20.01 -8.07
CA MET A 114 -11.97 -19.20 -7.71
C MET A 114 -11.68 -18.36 -6.46
N ALA A 115 -10.90 -18.88 -5.50
CA ALA A 115 -10.43 -18.11 -4.36
C ALA A 115 -9.51 -16.95 -4.79
N ALA A 116 -8.57 -17.19 -5.70
CA ALA A 116 -7.71 -16.15 -6.26
C ALA A 116 -8.51 -15.10 -7.05
N PHE A 117 -9.51 -15.53 -7.82
CA PHE A 117 -10.43 -14.64 -8.53
C PHE A 117 -11.22 -13.73 -7.58
N VAL A 118 -11.81 -14.33 -6.53
CA VAL A 118 -12.55 -13.58 -5.51
C VAL A 118 -11.62 -12.62 -4.77
N TRP A 119 -10.39 -13.05 -4.48
CA TRP A 119 -9.38 -12.21 -3.82
C TRP A 119 -9.00 -10.99 -4.66
N GLY A 120 -8.81 -11.15 -5.97
CA GLY A 120 -8.59 -10.03 -6.90
C GLY A 120 -9.75 -9.03 -6.87
N CYS A 121 -10.99 -9.53 -7.00
CA CYS A 121 -12.18 -8.67 -6.93
C CYS A 121 -12.28 -7.91 -5.59
N LEU A 122 -11.99 -8.59 -4.48
CA LEU A 122 -11.98 -7.99 -3.15
C LEU A 122 -10.86 -6.95 -2.98
N SER A 123 -9.68 -7.18 -3.55
CA SER A 123 -8.57 -6.22 -3.55
C SER A 123 -8.96 -4.93 -4.27
N CYS A 124 -9.55 -5.04 -5.46
CA CYS A 124 -10.08 -3.90 -6.22
C CYS A 124 -11.14 -3.12 -5.42
N TRP A 125 -12.07 -3.84 -4.78
CA TRP A 125 -13.14 -3.23 -4.00
C TRP A 125 -12.62 -2.54 -2.75
N SER A 126 -11.73 -3.19 -2.01
CA SER A 126 -11.07 -2.67 -0.81
C SER A 126 -10.35 -1.36 -1.10
N SER A 127 -9.68 -1.27 -2.25
CA SER A 127 -8.99 -0.05 -2.68
C SER A 127 -9.96 1.08 -3.00
N LYS A 128 -11.04 0.78 -3.72
CA LYS A 128 -12.09 1.79 -4.01
C LYS A 128 -12.74 2.34 -2.74
N VAL A 129 -12.94 1.51 -1.71
CA VAL A 129 -13.53 1.93 -0.42
C VAL A 129 -12.52 2.63 0.49
N GLY A 130 -11.22 2.59 0.15
CA GLY A 130 -10.14 3.22 0.93
C GLY A 130 -9.59 2.36 2.06
N TYR A 131 -9.95 1.07 2.14
CA TYR A 131 -9.37 0.13 3.10
C TYR A 131 -7.93 -0.30 2.74
N TYR A 132 -7.49 -0.01 1.51
CA TYR A 132 -6.16 -0.35 1.03
C TYR A 132 -5.03 0.15 1.94
N HIS A 133 -4.99 1.45 2.24
CA HIS A 133 -3.92 2.02 3.07
C HIS A 133 -3.97 1.57 4.54
N ALA A 134 -5.14 1.22 5.06
CA ALA A 134 -5.31 0.84 6.46
C ALA A 134 -4.95 -0.63 6.72
N ILE A 135 -5.20 -1.51 5.74
CA ILE A 135 -5.12 -2.97 5.94
C ILE A 135 -4.21 -3.61 4.90
N HIS A 136 -4.47 -3.40 3.61
CA HIS A 136 -3.81 -4.12 2.52
C HIS A 136 -2.31 -3.76 2.41
N LEU A 137 -2.00 -2.47 2.38
CA LEU A 137 -0.64 -1.96 2.24
C LEU A 137 0.25 -2.35 3.45
N PRO A 138 -0.17 -2.20 4.71
CA PRO A 138 0.59 -2.73 5.86
C PRO A 138 0.89 -4.22 5.75
N LEU A 139 -0.02 -5.01 5.17
CA LEU A 139 0.10 -6.45 5.02
C LEU A 139 1.14 -6.82 3.96
N ILE A 140 1.14 -6.12 2.81
CA ILE A 140 2.18 -6.24 1.78
C ILE A 140 3.54 -5.88 2.36
N LEU A 141 3.63 -4.77 3.10
CA LEU A 141 4.87 -4.36 3.74
C LEU A 141 5.39 -5.45 4.67
N MET A 142 4.56 -6.00 5.57
CA MET A 142 4.94 -7.10 6.47
C MET A 142 5.51 -8.31 5.71
N GLU A 143 4.96 -8.65 4.54
CA GLU A 143 5.50 -9.72 3.70
C GLU A 143 6.90 -9.37 3.15
N LEU A 144 7.07 -8.15 2.65
CA LEU A 144 8.30 -7.62 2.03
C LEU A 144 9.47 -7.39 3.00
N GLU A 145 9.26 -7.41 4.31
CA GLU A 145 10.30 -7.11 5.32
C GLU A 145 11.61 -7.90 5.13
N GLN A 146 11.53 -9.15 4.68
CA GLN A 146 12.72 -10.00 4.47
C GLN A 146 13.38 -9.81 3.09
N GLY A 147 12.90 -8.86 2.27
CA GLY A 147 13.44 -8.59 0.93
C GLY A 147 13.25 -9.73 -0.07
N ARG A 148 12.26 -10.61 0.15
CA ARG A 148 11.87 -11.70 -0.76
C ARG A 148 10.70 -11.24 -1.63
N GLY A 149 10.41 -11.96 -2.70
CA GLY A 149 9.20 -11.71 -3.49
C GLY A 149 7.95 -11.80 -2.61
N SER A 150 7.00 -10.89 -2.83
CA SER A 150 5.74 -10.80 -2.07
C SER A 150 4.58 -11.25 -2.95
N PHE A 151 3.84 -12.26 -2.49
CA PHE A 151 2.63 -12.74 -3.14
C PHE A 151 1.54 -11.67 -3.12
N LEU A 152 1.37 -10.97 -2.00
CA LEU A 152 0.35 -9.93 -1.87
C LEU A 152 0.70 -8.69 -2.69
N GLY A 153 1.99 -8.37 -2.82
CA GLY A 153 2.47 -7.36 -3.75
C GLY A 153 2.24 -7.76 -5.20
N ALA A 154 2.38 -9.04 -5.55
CA ALA A 154 2.03 -9.54 -6.87
C ALA A 154 0.52 -9.43 -7.13
N VAL A 155 -0.31 -9.77 -6.13
CA VAL A 155 -1.76 -9.54 -6.19
C VAL A 155 -2.05 -8.07 -6.41
N ASP A 156 -1.47 -7.15 -5.64
CA ASP A 156 -1.66 -5.69 -5.76
C ASP A 156 -1.32 -5.18 -7.17
N GLU A 157 -0.17 -5.60 -7.71
CA GLU A 157 0.24 -5.23 -9.05
C GLU A 157 -0.76 -5.72 -10.11
N LEU A 158 -1.18 -6.98 -10.03
CA LEU A 158 -2.11 -7.58 -11.00
C LEU A 158 -3.53 -7.03 -10.88
N SER A 159 -4.02 -6.89 -9.64
CA SER A 159 -5.41 -6.59 -9.33
C SER A 159 -5.75 -5.10 -9.42
N LEU A 160 -4.76 -4.23 -9.15
CA LEU A 160 -4.93 -2.78 -9.04
C LEU A 160 -4.07 -2.04 -10.06
N VAL A 161 -2.75 -2.22 -10.05
CA VAL A 161 -1.83 -1.42 -10.89
C VAL A 161 -2.08 -1.69 -12.38
N LEU A 162 -2.10 -2.94 -12.81
CA LEU A 162 -2.34 -3.30 -14.22
C LEU A 162 -3.77 -3.01 -14.68
N VAL A 163 -4.76 -3.21 -13.80
CA VAL A 163 -6.16 -2.88 -14.11
C VAL A 163 -6.34 -1.38 -14.28
N CYS A 164 -5.79 -0.57 -13.37
CA CYS A 164 -5.77 0.88 -13.48
C CYS A 164 -5.07 1.32 -14.77
N ALA A 165 -3.88 0.77 -15.05
CA ALA A 165 -3.11 1.05 -16.25
C ALA A 165 -3.93 0.78 -17.51
N GLY A 166 -4.65 -0.35 -17.57
CA GLY A 166 -5.52 -0.69 -18.70
C GLY A 166 -6.66 0.33 -18.92
N ILE A 167 -7.38 0.69 -17.86
CA ILE A 167 -8.49 1.65 -17.92
C ILE A 167 -7.99 3.03 -18.36
N VAL A 168 -6.89 3.49 -17.78
CA VAL A 168 -6.32 4.80 -18.05
C VAL A 168 -5.67 4.85 -19.44
N ALA A 169 -4.98 3.80 -19.87
CA ALA A 169 -4.44 3.68 -21.22
C ALA A 169 -5.54 3.74 -22.29
N ALA A 170 -6.68 3.07 -22.06
CA ALA A 170 -7.82 3.15 -22.95
C ALA A 170 -8.32 4.60 -23.09
N LYS A 171 -8.41 5.36 -22.00
CA LYS A 171 -8.81 6.78 -22.04
C LYS A 171 -7.81 7.68 -22.76
N VAL A 172 -6.52 7.39 -22.67
CA VAL A 172 -5.48 8.10 -23.42
C VAL A 172 -5.60 7.86 -24.92
N MET A 173 -5.90 6.62 -25.32
CA MET A 173 -6.02 6.23 -26.74
C MET A 173 -7.32 6.70 -27.38
N VAL A 174 -8.41 6.82 -26.62
CA VAL A 174 -9.72 7.23 -27.14
C VAL A 174 -9.70 8.72 -27.52
N PRO A 175 -10.00 9.08 -28.80
CA PRO A 175 -9.89 10.45 -29.29
C PRO A 175 -11.00 11.39 -28.78
N SER A 176 -12.13 10.86 -28.29
CA SER A 176 -13.22 11.66 -27.71
C SER A 176 -12.91 12.18 -26.31
N THR A 177 -11.81 11.76 -25.68
CA THR A 177 -11.40 12.23 -24.36
C THR A 177 -10.86 13.66 -24.44
N SER A 178 -11.25 14.50 -23.47
CA SER A 178 -10.77 15.89 -23.38
C SER A 178 -9.24 15.94 -23.29
N VAL A 179 -8.64 17.05 -23.75
CA VAL A 179 -7.17 17.20 -23.76
C VAL A 179 -6.62 17.24 -22.33
N SER A 180 -7.33 17.87 -21.40
CA SER A 180 -6.97 17.93 -19.98
C SER A 180 -7.00 16.55 -19.33
N ASP A 181 -8.06 15.75 -19.58
CA ASP A 181 -8.17 14.42 -18.99
C ASP A 181 -7.13 13.47 -19.56
N ARG A 182 -6.82 13.56 -20.86
CA ARG A 182 -5.73 12.79 -21.47
C ARG A 182 -4.38 13.12 -20.85
N ALA A 183 -4.11 14.38 -20.56
CA ALA A 183 -2.87 14.77 -19.89
C ALA A 183 -2.78 14.22 -18.47
N LEU A 184 -3.89 14.23 -17.72
CA LEU A 184 -3.98 13.64 -16.38
C LEU A 184 -3.79 12.13 -16.43
N CYS A 185 -4.53 11.43 -17.29
CA CYS A 185 -4.42 9.99 -17.50
C CYS A 185 -3.00 9.57 -17.90
N ARG A 186 -2.33 10.33 -18.78
CA ARG A 186 -0.95 10.02 -19.17
C ARG A 186 0.03 10.13 -18.00
N ARG A 187 -0.12 11.14 -17.14
CA ARG A 187 0.71 11.29 -15.94
C ARG A 187 0.41 10.19 -14.92
N GLY A 188 -0.87 9.91 -14.68
CA GLY A 188 -1.30 8.82 -13.80
C GLY A 188 -0.78 7.46 -14.26
N LEU A 189 -0.91 7.15 -15.55
CA LEU A 189 -0.38 5.92 -16.15
C LEU A 189 1.13 5.77 -15.94
N LEU A 190 1.88 6.86 -16.14
CA LEU A 190 3.33 6.86 -15.98
C LEU A 190 3.73 6.61 -14.51
N ILE A 191 3.10 7.32 -13.57
CA ILE A 191 3.40 7.16 -12.14
C ILE A 191 3.00 5.76 -11.68
N ASN A 192 1.84 5.27 -12.11
CA ASN A 192 1.34 3.93 -11.78
C ASN A 192 2.27 2.82 -12.25
N LEU A 193 2.71 2.83 -13.51
CA LEU A 193 3.60 1.79 -14.01
C LEU A 193 5.04 1.88 -13.47
N LEU A 194 5.49 3.06 -13.03
CA LEU A 194 6.85 3.23 -12.51
C LEU A 194 6.96 3.05 -11.00
N ALA A 195 5.92 3.43 -10.26
CA ALA A 195 5.92 3.45 -8.80
C ALA A 195 4.93 2.47 -8.17
N GLY A 196 4.03 1.85 -8.95
CA GLY A 196 2.97 0.99 -8.43
C GLY A 196 1.92 1.74 -7.60
N ASP A 197 1.70 3.04 -7.89
CA ASP A 197 0.87 3.95 -7.09
C ASP A 197 -0.07 4.79 -7.99
N PHE A 198 -0.93 5.64 -7.43
CA PHE A 198 -1.92 6.43 -8.19
C PHE A 198 -3.01 5.60 -8.87
N VAL A 199 -3.39 4.47 -8.26
CA VAL A 199 -4.49 3.63 -8.74
C VAL A 199 -5.85 4.35 -8.68
N GLU A 200 -5.98 5.38 -7.85
CA GLU A 200 -7.19 6.20 -7.70
C GLU A 200 -7.55 6.97 -8.97
N VAL A 201 -6.60 7.18 -9.87
CA VAL A 201 -6.84 7.89 -11.14
C VAL A 201 -7.90 7.18 -11.99
N CYS A 202 -8.08 5.86 -11.83
CA CYS A 202 -9.10 5.13 -12.59
C CYS A 202 -10.50 5.14 -11.95
N TYR A 203 -10.63 5.44 -10.65
CA TYR A 203 -11.91 5.31 -9.92
C TYR A 203 -13.03 6.21 -10.44
N PRO A 204 -12.80 7.49 -10.81
CA PRO A 204 -13.86 8.31 -11.40
C PRO A 204 -14.46 7.67 -12.66
N TYR A 205 -13.65 7.00 -13.48
CA TYR A 205 -14.12 6.34 -14.70
C TYR A 205 -14.87 5.04 -14.41
N MET A 206 -14.47 4.31 -13.36
CA MET A 206 -15.23 3.16 -12.87
C MET A 206 -16.57 3.57 -12.25
N GLU A 207 -16.66 4.74 -11.60
CA GLU A 207 -17.91 5.22 -11.02
C GLU A 207 -18.88 5.78 -12.07
N GLN A 208 -18.36 6.40 -13.12
CA GLN A 208 -19.17 6.95 -14.22
C GLN A 208 -19.79 5.88 -15.10
N SER A 209 -19.22 4.67 -15.17
CA SER A 209 -19.70 3.59 -16.04
C SER A 209 -19.71 2.26 -15.33
N THR A 210 -20.91 1.68 -15.16
CA THR A 210 -21.08 0.33 -14.60
C THR A 210 -20.36 -0.74 -15.40
N ALA A 211 -20.28 -0.59 -16.73
CA ALA A 211 -19.55 -1.50 -17.60
C ALA A 211 -18.04 -1.47 -17.31
N VAL A 212 -17.44 -0.28 -17.16
CA VAL A 212 -16.01 -0.15 -16.81
C VAL A 212 -15.75 -0.65 -15.39
N ASN A 213 -16.67 -0.37 -14.45
CA ASN A 213 -16.59 -0.89 -13.08
C ASN A 213 -16.55 -2.43 -13.06
N MET A 214 -17.50 -3.08 -13.75
CA MET A 214 -17.57 -4.53 -13.83
C MET A 214 -16.36 -5.12 -14.56
N ALA A 215 -15.93 -4.50 -15.67
CA ALA A 215 -14.73 -4.91 -16.37
C ALA A 215 -13.48 -4.82 -15.49
N GLY A 216 -13.36 -3.78 -14.66
CA GLY A 216 -12.28 -3.63 -13.69
C GLY A 216 -12.24 -4.77 -12.67
N TYR A 217 -13.39 -5.09 -12.05
CA TYR A 217 -13.46 -6.23 -11.12
C TYR A 217 -13.16 -7.57 -11.79
N LEU A 218 -13.72 -7.81 -12.98
CA LEU A 218 -13.46 -9.04 -13.73
C LEU A 218 -11.99 -9.17 -14.14
N ALA A 219 -11.37 -8.09 -14.63
CA ALA A 219 -9.95 -8.07 -14.97
C ALA A 219 -9.07 -8.31 -13.74
N SER A 220 -9.45 -7.73 -12.60
CA SER A 220 -8.77 -7.92 -11.32
C SER A 220 -8.85 -9.37 -10.82
N GLY A 221 -10.02 -10.00 -10.90
CA GLY A 221 -10.17 -11.41 -10.57
C GLY A 221 -9.44 -12.34 -11.54
N LEU A 222 -9.56 -12.10 -12.85
CA LEU A 222 -8.90 -12.92 -13.87
C LEU A 222 -7.38 -12.85 -13.78
N SER A 223 -6.82 -11.67 -13.58
CA SER A 223 -5.37 -11.50 -13.43
C SER A 223 -4.84 -12.23 -12.20
N CYS A 224 -5.53 -12.14 -11.06
CA CYS A 224 -5.16 -12.90 -9.86
C CYS A 224 -5.29 -14.41 -10.03
N SER A 225 -6.20 -14.91 -10.86
CA SER A 225 -6.34 -16.35 -11.12
C SER A 225 -5.18 -16.99 -11.88
N VAL A 226 -4.24 -16.17 -12.38
CA VAL A 226 -3.02 -16.63 -13.06
C VAL A 226 -1.86 -16.89 -12.07
N LEU A 227 -1.95 -16.37 -10.84
CA LEU A 227 -0.99 -16.63 -9.74
C LEU A 227 -1.19 -18.03 -9.15
#